data_AF-A0A971LED8-F1
#
_entry.id   AF-A0A971LED8-F1
#
_cell.length_a   1.000
_cell.length_b   1.000
_cell.length_c   1.000
_cell.angle_alpha   90.00
_cell.angle_beta   90.00
_cell.angle_gamma   90.00
#
_symmetry.space_group_name_H-M   'P 1'
#
loop_
_entity.id
_entity.type
_entity.pdbx_description
1 polymer ?
#
loop_
_entity_poly.entity_id
_entity_poly.type
_entity_poly.pdbx_seq_one_letter_code
_entity_poly.pdbx_strand_id
1 'polypeptide(L)'
;MQRKKAILIVSGILLVAIVALLIVLTADQPGSGNLLGYTGPSVSGEGSLAYMRIEGLKQGVVDGGVTDAGREATHAIYSIEHLIEVPIDQNTGMPTGMRRHRPFVVTTQISSGTPLLNQMCTTGEQAKVTIEYWHINAQGQEEKYYEAILDSALVMKISQYKPMVFIPENESYGDMVEISFSYKKITWRHLASGIETYDDWRY
;
A
#
# COMPACT_ATOMS: atom_id res chain seq x y z
N MET A 1 19.38 -35.97 -67.83
CA MET A 1 18.23 -36.75 -68.34
C MET A 1 17.77 -37.72 -67.26
N GLN A 2 16.64 -37.40 -66.62
CA GLN A 2 15.64 -38.30 -66.04
C GLN A 2 16.00 -39.29 -64.90
N ARG A 3 15.38 -39.03 -63.73
CA ARG A 3 14.57 -39.96 -62.87
C ARG A 3 15.34 -41.09 -62.14
N LYS A 4 15.22 -41.35 -60.82
CA LYS A 4 14.03 -41.47 -59.92
C LYS A 4 14.51 -41.77 -58.48
N LYS A 5 13.81 -41.22 -57.47
CA LYS A 5 13.21 -41.86 -56.26
C LYS A 5 14.05 -42.90 -55.47
N ALA A 6 14.08 -42.99 -54.15
CA ALA A 6 13.45 -42.29 -53.02
C ALA A 6 14.08 -42.89 -51.75
N ILE A 7 14.53 -42.07 -50.80
CA ILE A 7 14.65 -42.45 -49.38
C ILE A 7 14.05 -41.29 -48.61
N LEU A 8 12.80 -41.45 -48.23
CA LEU A 8 12.07 -40.59 -47.32
C LEU A 8 11.80 -41.43 -46.07
N ILE A 9 11.62 -40.74 -44.94
CA ILE A 9 11.26 -41.26 -43.61
C ILE A 9 12.49 -41.66 -42.77
N VAL A 10 13.09 -40.68 -42.09
CA VAL A 10 13.44 -40.67 -40.64
C VAL A 10 14.21 -39.36 -40.40
N SER A 11 13.53 -38.22 -40.18
CA SER A 11 14.13 -37.04 -39.52
C SER A 11 13.05 -35.98 -39.24
N GLY A 12 12.10 -36.29 -38.36
CA GLY A 12 11.01 -35.36 -38.03
C GLY A 12 10.51 -35.41 -36.59
N ILE A 13 11.04 -36.30 -35.74
CA ILE A 13 10.52 -36.51 -34.38
C ILE A 13 11.57 -36.23 -33.28
N LEU A 14 12.84 -35.98 -33.64
CA LEU A 14 13.91 -35.86 -32.65
C LEU A 14 14.17 -34.43 -32.12
N LEU A 15 13.56 -33.38 -32.70
CA LEU A 15 13.85 -32.00 -32.28
C LEU A 15 12.88 -31.39 -31.25
N VAL A 16 11.74 -32.05 -30.97
CA VAL A 16 10.72 -31.51 -30.04
C VAL A 16 10.96 -31.95 -28.59
N ALA A 17 11.75 -33.01 -28.36
CA ALA A 17 11.96 -33.58 -27.03
C ALA A 17 13.01 -32.85 -26.17
N ILE A 18 13.84 -31.96 -26.74
CA ILE A 18 14.96 -31.33 -26.00
C ILE A 18 14.58 -29.96 -25.40
N VAL A 19 13.50 -29.31 -25.84
CA VAL A 19 13.08 -28.01 -25.30
C VAL A 19 12.20 -28.15 -24.03
N ALA A 20 11.57 -29.30 -23.81
CA ALA A 20 10.72 -29.54 -22.64
C ALA A 20 11.48 -29.94 -21.36
N LEU A 21 12.80 -30.18 -21.44
CA LEU A 21 13.58 -30.69 -20.31
C LEU A 21 14.32 -29.61 -19.50
N LEU A 22 14.14 -28.31 -19.81
CA LEU A 22 14.80 -27.21 -19.09
C LEU A 22 13.90 -26.43 -18.12
N ILE A 23 12.62 -26.80 -17.95
CA ILE A 23 11.67 -26.05 -17.10
C ILE A 23 11.35 -26.77 -15.76
N VAL A 24 11.89 -27.96 -15.50
CA VAL A 24 11.55 -28.75 -14.29
C VAL A 24 12.58 -28.64 -13.14
N LEU A 25 13.32 -27.54 -13.07
CA LEU A 25 14.18 -27.24 -11.90
C LEU A 25 13.83 -25.86 -11.36
N THR A 26 12.72 -25.78 -10.62
CA THR A 26 12.49 -24.93 -9.42
C THR A 26 11.02 -24.97 -9.02
N ALA A 27 10.55 -26.11 -8.51
CA ALA A 27 9.36 -26.11 -7.65
C ALA A 27 9.31 -27.38 -6.78
N ASP A 28 9.28 -27.13 -5.47
CA ASP A 28 8.65 -27.92 -4.42
C ASP A 28 9.50 -28.93 -3.61
N GLN A 29 9.51 -28.68 -2.29
CA GLN A 29 9.72 -29.67 -1.23
C GLN A 29 8.61 -29.44 -0.18
N PRO A 30 7.79 -30.45 0.17
CA PRO A 30 6.64 -30.28 1.07
C PRO A 30 6.90 -30.78 2.51
N GLY A 31 6.30 -30.08 3.49
CA GLY A 31 5.91 -30.55 4.85
C GLY A 31 7.04 -30.77 5.87
N SER A 32 6.90 -30.54 7.19
CA SER A 32 5.74 -30.35 8.06
C SER A 32 6.19 -29.74 9.40
N GLY A 33 5.35 -28.90 10.00
CA GLY A 33 5.56 -28.30 11.33
C GLY A 33 4.31 -27.54 11.75
N ASN A 34 3.19 -28.26 11.83
CA ASN A 34 1.88 -27.73 12.23
C ASN A 34 1.91 -27.35 13.71
N LEU A 35 1.74 -26.07 14.06
CA LEU A 35 1.15 -25.66 15.34
C LEU A 35 0.33 -24.37 15.14
N LEU A 36 -1.00 -24.58 15.12
CA LEU A 36 -2.06 -23.64 15.54
C LEU A 36 -2.36 -22.43 14.63
N GLY A 37 -3.19 -22.67 13.61
CA GLY A 37 -4.48 -21.97 13.43
C GLY A 37 -4.50 -20.45 13.22
N TYR A 38 -4.15 -19.99 12.01
CA TYR A 38 -4.88 -18.93 11.30
C TYR A 38 -4.48 -18.98 9.81
N THR A 39 -5.34 -19.49 8.92
CA THR A 39 -5.19 -19.23 7.48
C THR A 39 -5.92 -17.93 7.18
N GLY A 40 -5.25 -16.81 7.43
CA GLY A 40 -5.67 -15.54 6.83
C GLY A 40 -5.63 -15.66 5.30
N PRO A 41 -6.36 -14.81 4.56
CA PRO A 41 -6.31 -14.83 3.11
C PRO A 41 -4.84 -14.73 2.65
N SER A 42 -4.45 -15.63 1.75
CA SER A 42 -3.13 -15.64 1.13
C SER A 42 -2.93 -14.33 0.39
N VAL A 43 -2.19 -13.39 0.98
CA VAL A 43 -1.84 -12.14 0.32
C VAL A 43 -0.81 -12.47 -0.76
N SER A 44 -1.26 -12.66 -1.99
CA SER A 44 -0.39 -12.68 -3.16
C SER A 44 0.30 -11.32 -3.23
N GLY A 45 1.58 -11.28 -2.87
CA GLY A 45 2.38 -10.06 -2.70
C GLY A 45 2.74 -9.36 -4.01
N GLU A 46 1.75 -9.00 -4.81
CA GLU A 46 1.84 -7.88 -5.76
C GLU A 46 1.23 -6.66 -5.06
N GLY A 47 2.06 -5.65 -4.80
CA GLY A 47 1.71 -4.53 -3.92
C GLY A 47 0.52 -3.72 -4.43
N SER A 48 -0.66 -3.97 -3.87
CA SER A 48 -1.84 -3.14 -4.11
C SER A 48 -1.66 -1.76 -3.46
N LEU A 49 -2.06 -0.71 -4.16
CA LEU A 49 -1.99 0.64 -3.62
C LEU A 49 -3.01 0.82 -2.48
N ALA A 50 -2.63 1.64 -1.51
CA ALA A 50 -3.57 2.18 -0.54
C ALA A 50 -4.16 3.49 -1.05
N TYR A 51 -5.35 3.85 -0.57
CA TYR A 51 -6.04 5.06 -0.98
C TYR A 51 -6.44 5.89 0.23
N MET A 52 -6.42 7.21 0.07
CA MET A 52 -6.78 8.14 1.13
C MET A 52 -7.90 9.07 0.69
N ARG A 53 -8.87 9.25 1.58
CA ARG A 53 -9.93 10.26 1.50
C ARG A 53 -9.74 11.29 2.60
N ILE A 54 -9.88 12.56 2.26
CA ILE A 54 -9.72 13.68 3.20
C ILE A 54 -10.96 14.55 3.10
N GLU A 55 -11.55 14.85 4.25
CA GLU A 55 -12.70 15.76 4.38
C GLU A 55 -12.35 16.83 5.42
N GLY A 56 -12.06 18.04 4.93
CA GLY A 56 -11.80 19.23 5.75
C GLY A 56 -13.09 19.84 6.30
N LEU A 57 -13.05 20.36 7.52
CA LEU A 57 -14.22 20.98 8.14
C LEU A 57 -14.75 22.23 7.41
N LYS A 58 -13.87 22.98 6.74
CA LYS A 58 -14.21 24.21 6.00
C LYS A 58 -14.16 23.99 4.49
N GLN A 59 -13.17 23.22 4.03
CA GLN A 59 -12.93 22.99 2.60
C GLN A 59 -13.78 21.87 2.01
N GLY A 60 -14.37 21.02 2.85
CA GLY A 60 -15.12 19.85 2.39
C GLY A 60 -14.19 18.74 1.88
N VAL A 61 -14.66 17.97 0.90
CA VAL A 61 -13.87 16.88 0.30
C VAL A 61 -12.68 17.46 -0.46
N VAL A 62 -11.50 16.95 -0.15
CA VAL A 62 -10.27 17.27 -0.88
C VAL A 62 -10.05 16.19 -1.92
N ASP A 63 -10.19 16.56 -3.20
CA ASP A 63 -10.08 15.62 -4.31
C ASP A 63 -8.62 15.25 -4.60
N GLY A 64 -8.35 13.97 -4.74
CA GLY A 64 -7.07 13.43 -5.21
C GLY A 64 -7.03 13.22 -6.73
N GLY A 65 -5.92 12.65 -7.20
CA GLY A 65 -5.64 12.48 -8.63
C GLY A 65 -6.15 11.18 -9.26
N VAL A 66 -6.79 10.29 -8.49
CA VAL A 66 -7.22 8.96 -8.98
C VAL A 66 -8.45 9.07 -9.87
N THR A 67 -8.39 8.43 -11.04
CA THR A 67 -9.47 8.37 -12.05
C THR A 67 -10.12 6.99 -12.16
N ASP A 68 -9.73 6.04 -11.30
CA ASP A 68 -10.23 4.67 -11.34
C ASP A 68 -11.70 4.60 -10.91
N ALA A 69 -12.52 3.87 -11.67
CA ALA A 69 -13.95 3.72 -11.38
C ALA A 69 -14.17 3.12 -9.98
N GLY A 70 -14.95 3.82 -9.14
CA GLY A 70 -15.22 3.43 -7.76
C GLY A 70 -14.21 3.97 -6.72
N ARG A 71 -13.11 4.59 -7.17
CA ARG A 71 -12.12 5.30 -6.32
C ARG A 71 -11.79 6.70 -6.83
N GLU A 72 -12.69 7.26 -7.63
CA GLU A 72 -12.56 8.59 -8.20
C GLU A 72 -12.32 9.62 -7.09
N ALA A 73 -11.45 10.60 -7.39
CA ALA A 73 -11.08 11.69 -6.50
C ALA A 73 -10.45 11.25 -5.16
N THR A 74 -9.98 10.00 -5.05
CA THR A 74 -9.14 9.58 -3.92
C THR A 74 -7.66 9.89 -4.19
N HIS A 75 -6.86 9.91 -3.12
CA HIS A 75 -5.41 10.06 -3.22
C HIS A 75 -4.78 8.66 -3.22
N ALA A 76 -4.05 8.31 -4.28
CA ALA A 76 -3.24 7.10 -4.30
C ALA A 76 -2.03 7.28 -3.37
N ILE A 77 -1.81 6.31 -2.50
CA ILE A 77 -0.73 6.32 -1.51
C ILE A 77 0.36 5.35 -1.93
N TYR A 78 1.58 5.86 -2.05
CA TYR A 78 2.77 5.08 -2.40
C TYR A 78 3.57 4.63 -1.19
N SER A 79 3.49 5.37 -0.08
CA SER A 79 4.18 5.02 1.16
C SER A 79 3.34 5.45 2.36
N ILE A 80 3.34 4.63 3.40
CA ILE A 80 2.69 4.91 4.68
C ILE A 80 3.69 4.57 5.79
N GLU A 81 3.88 5.50 6.71
CA GLU A 81 4.62 5.29 7.94
C GLU A 81 3.78 5.77 9.12
N HIS A 82 3.59 4.90 10.10
CA HIS A 82 2.91 5.26 11.34
C HIS A 82 3.48 4.48 12.53
N LEU A 83 3.76 5.20 13.62
CA LEU A 83 4.35 4.63 14.83
C LEU A 83 3.58 5.09 16.06
N ILE A 84 3.24 4.13 16.91
CA ILE A 84 2.77 4.37 18.29
C ILE A 84 3.74 3.66 19.21
N GLU A 85 4.30 4.40 20.16
CA GLU A 85 5.27 3.87 21.11
C GLU A 85 4.85 4.18 22.55
N VAL A 86 5.11 3.24 23.46
CA VAL A 86 5.03 3.48 24.89
C VAL A 86 6.46 3.66 25.39
N PRO A 87 6.81 4.80 26.02
CA PRO A 87 8.15 4.98 26.55
C PRO A 87 8.42 3.94 27.63
N ILE A 88 9.59 3.30 27.57
CA ILE A 88 10.04 2.29 28.52
C ILE A 88 11.27 2.78 29.29
N ASP A 89 11.41 2.33 30.53
CA ASP A 89 12.67 2.42 31.27
C ASP A 89 13.68 1.44 30.65
N GLN A 90 14.86 1.94 30.27
CA GLN A 90 15.91 1.13 29.64
C GLN A 90 16.47 0.05 30.57
N ASN A 91 16.41 0.24 31.88
CA ASN A 91 16.97 -0.71 32.84
C ASN A 91 15.99 -1.83 33.22
N THR A 92 14.68 -1.54 33.22
CA THR A 92 13.66 -2.46 33.71
C THR A 92 12.72 -2.98 32.61
N GLY A 93 12.67 -2.33 31.45
CA GLY A 93 11.73 -2.63 30.37
C GLY A 93 10.27 -2.26 30.71
N MET A 94 10.03 -1.65 31.87
CA MET A 94 8.70 -1.26 32.31
C MET A 94 8.24 0.04 31.63
N PRO A 95 6.94 0.18 31.32
CA PRO A 95 6.41 1.41 30.74
C PRO A 95 6.50 2.56 31.75
N THR A 96 7.10 3.68 31.34
CA THR A 96 7.36 4.85 32.20
C THR A 96 6.42 6.02 31.96
N GLY A 97 5.52 5.92 30.96
CA GLY A 97 4.64 7.03 30.64
C GLY A 97 3.49 6.65 29.70
N MET A 98 2.73 7.67 29.31
CA MET A 98 1.63 7.52 28.36
C MET A 98 2.16 7.17 26.97
N ARG A 99 1.36 6.42 26.21
CA ARG A 99 1.63 6.18 24.78
C ARG A 99 1.82 7.50 24.03
N ARG A 100 2.76 7.49 23.09
CA ARG A 100 3.09 8.60 22.20
C ARG A 100 2.75 8.17 20.78
N HIS A 101 1.82 8.89 20.17
CA HIS A 101 1.52 8.73 18.76
C HIS A 101 2.49 9.61 17.98
N ARG A 102 3.24 9.02 17.05
CA ARG A 102 3.99 9.78 16.06
C ARG A 102 3.06 10.21 14.93
N PRO A 103 3.43 11.26 14.16
CA PRO A 103 2.66 11.66 13.00
C PRO A 103 2.41 10.49 12.06
N PHE A 104 1.22 10.45 11.48
CA PHE A 104 0.90 9.53 10.40
C PHE A 104 1.43 10.15 9.10
N VAL A 105 2.43 9.52 8.48
CA VAL A 105 3.09 10.05 7.29
C VAL A 105 2.64 9.26 6.07
N VAL A 106 2.21 9.98 5.04
CA VAL A 106 1.84 9.39 3.74
C VAL A 106 2.57 10.08 2.61
N THR A 107 2.91 9.32 1.58
CA THR A 107 3.45 9.85 0.32
C THR A 107 2.46 9.61 -0.81
N THR A 108 2.07 10.69 -1.49
CA THR A 108 1.15 10.71 -2.63
C THR A 108 1.77 11.50 -3.78
N GLN A 109 1.15 11.48 -4.96
CA GLN A 109 1.49 12.39 -6.05
C GLN A 109 0.85 13.78 -5.86
N ILE A 110 1.44 14.81 -6.46
CA ILE A 110 0.78 16.11 -6.65
C ILE A 110 -0.52 15.91 -7.44
N SER A 111 -1.60 16.49 -6.95
CA SER A 111 -2.94 16.43 -7.54
C SER A 111 -3.68 17.78 -7.37
N SER A 112 -4.93 17.85 -7.88
CA SER A 112 -5.79 19.03 -7.75
C SER A 112 -6.06 19.43 -6.30
N GLY A 113 -6.08 18.49 -5.36
CA GLY A 113 -6.25 18.75 -3.92
C GLY A 113 -4.98 19.19 -3.19
N THR A 114 -3.80 19.13 -3.80
CA THR A 114 -2.54 19.52 -3.15
C THR A 114 -2.53 20.98 -2.64
N PRO A 115 -3.06 21.98 -3.37
CA PRO A 115 -3.20 23.35 -2.86
C PRO A 115 -4.11 23.45 -1.62
N LEU A 116 -5.19 22.67 -1.55
CA LEU A 116 -6.10 22.60 -0.41
C LEU A 116 -5.37 22.03 0.82
N LEU A 117 -4.57 20.98 0.63
CA LEU A 117 -3.72 20.42 1.68
C LEU A 117 -2.70 21.43 2.22
N ASN A 118 -2.08 22.22 1.33
CA ASN A 118 -1.19 23.33 1.73
C ASN A 118 -1.95 24.39 2.55
N GLN A 119 -3.18 24.71 2.17
CA GLN A 119 -4.02 25.62 2.94
C GLN A 119 -4.39 25.05 4.31
N MET A 120 -4.73 23.75 4.40
CA MET A 120 -5.00 23.09 5.67
C MET A 120 -3.79 23.11 6.60
N CYS A 121 -2.59 22.89 6.06
CA CYS A 121 -1.32 22.96 6.80
C CYS A 121 -1.05 24.36 7.37
N THR A 122 -1.36 25.42 6.61
CA THR A 122 -1.10 26.81 7.03
C THR A 122 -2.18 27.37 7.95
N THR A 123 -3.41 26.88 7.84
CA THR A 123 -4.56 27.36 8.64
C THR A 123 -4.82 26.53 9.89
N GLY A 124 -4.23 25.34 10.00
CA GLY A 124 -4.53 24.40 11.08
C GLY A 124 -5.97 23.89 11.03
N GLU A 125 -6.52 23.74 9.83
CA GLU A 125 -7.86 23.19 9.65
C GLU A 125 -7.90 21.71 10.04
N GLN A 126 -8.88 21.33 10.85
CA GLN A 126 -9.13 19.93 11.19
C GLN A 126 -9.85 19.23 10.05
N ALA A 127 -9.53 17.97 9.86
CA ALA A 127 -10.14 17.10 8.88
C ALA A 127 -10.38 15.70 9.41
N LYS A 128 -11.23 14.96 8.69
CA LYS A 128 -11.31 13.52 8.80
C LYS A 128 -10.48 12.90 7.67
N VAL A 129 -9.55 12.02 8.02
CA VAL A 129 -8.71 11.32 7.03
C VAL A 129 -9.00 9.83 7.14
N THR A 130 -9.39 9.21 6.03
CA THR A 130 -9.65 7.77 5.95
C THR A 130 -8.63 7.15 5.02
N ILE A 131 -7.84 6.22 5.54
CA ILE A 131 -6.86 5.43 4.80
C ILE A 131 -7.47 4.05 4.58
N GLU A 132 -7.53 3.62 3.33
CA GLU A 132 -8.09 2.36 2.88
C GLU A 132 -6.98 1.49 2.30
N TYR A 133 -6.80 0.30 2.88
CA TYR A 133 -5.83 -0.68 2.44
C TYR A 133 -6.52 -1.76 1.63
N TRP A 134 -5.93 -2.06 0.48
CA TRP A 134 -6.47 -2.98 -0.50
C TRP A 134 -5.50 -4.13 -0.72
N HIS A 135 -6.05 -5.26 -1.15
CA HIS A 135 -5.27 -6.38 -1.66
C HIS A 135 -6.05 -7.08 -2.75
N ILE A 136 -5.35 -7.85 -3.57
CA ILE A 136 -5.96 -8.74 -4.55
C ILE A 136 -6.35 -10.03 -3.82
N ASN A 137 -7.63 -10.40 -3.89
CA ASN A 137 -8.12 -11.65 -3.32
C ASN A 137 -7.82 -12.85 -4.23
N ALA A 138 -8.15 -14.06 -3.77
CA ALA A 138 -7.92 -15.29 -4.53
C ALA A 138 -8.68 -15.36 -5.88
N GLN A 139 -9.67 -14.48 -6.08
CA GLN A 139 -10.46 -14.38 -7.32
C GLN A 139 -9.89 -13.33 -8.29
N GLY A 140 -8.76 -12.70 -7.95
CA GLY A 140 -8.15 -11.64 -8.75
C GLY A 140 -8.86 -10.29 -8.64
N GLN A 141 -9.73 -10.11 -7.65
CA GLN A 141 -10.45 -8.87 -7.42
C GLN A 141 -9.79 -8.07 -6.29
N GLU A 142 -9.67 -6.76 -6.46
CA GLU A 142 -9.20 -5.90 -5.39
C GLU A 142 -10.30 -5.71 -4.35
N GLU A 143 -9.99 -6.04 -3.09
CA GLU A 143 -10.90 -5.86 -1.98
C GLU A 143 -10.25 -5.08 -0.84
N LYS A 144 -11.05 -4.17 -0.25
CA LYS A 144 -10.65 -3.41 0.93
C LYS A 144 -10.67 -4.35 2.13
N TYR A 145 -9.53 -4.56 2.78
CA TYR A 145 -9.42 -5.47 3.92
C TYR A 145 -9.20 -4.75 5.25
N TYR A 146 -8.62 -3.55 5.22
CA TYR A 146 -8.29 -2.79 6.42
C TYR A 146 -8.49 -1.30 6.18
N GLU A 147 -8.91 -0.59 7.22
CA GLU A 147 -9.03 0.87 7.20
C GLU A 147 -8.51 1.49 8.50
N ALA A 148 -7.84 2.64 8.35
CA ALA A 148 -7.41 3.49 9.45
C ALA A 148 -8.07 4.86 9.29
N ILE A 149 -8.83 5.29 10.31
CA ILE A 149 -9.60 6.54 10.30
C ILE A 149 -8.99 7.47 11.34
N LEU A 150 -8.52 8.63 10.89
CA LEU A 150 -8.00 9.71 11.72
C LEU A 150 -9.08 10.78 11.87
N ASP A 151 -9.58 10.94 13.09
CA ASP A 151 -10.58 11.95 13.43
C ASP A 151 -9.89 13.21 14.00
N SER A 152 -10.40 14.38 13.60
CA SER A 152 -9.82 15.68 13.95
C SER A 152 -8.32 15.76 13.62
N ALA A 153 -7.95 15.24 12.45
CA ALA A 153 -6.59 15.25 11.95
C ALA A 153 -6.18 16.67 11.55
N LEU A 154 -4.93 17.01 11.80
CA LEU A 154 -4.28 18.26 11.38
C LEU A 154 -3.10 17.93 10.51
N VAL A 155 -2.96 18.65 9.40
CA VAL A 155 -1.77 18.59 8.56
C VAL A 155 -0.64 19.35 9.27
N MET A 156 0.38 18.63 9.73
CA MET A 156 1.51 19.19 10.48
C MET A 156 2.66 19.63 9.57
N LYS A 157 2.86 18.90 8.48
CA LYS A 157 3.96 19.12 7.54
C LYS A 157 3.51 18.65 6.16
N ILE A 158 3.88 19.42 5.14
CA ILE A 158 3.86 18.99 3.74
C ILE A 158 5.25 19.22 3.16
N SER A 159 5.78 18.20 2.48
CA SER A 159 7.04 18.27 1.75
C SER A 159 6.82 17.83 0.32
N GLN A 160 6.94 18.76 -0.63
CA GLN A 160 6.85 18.48 -2.05
C GLN A 160 8.25 18.27 -2.60
N TYR A 161 8.46 17.19 -3.35
CA TYR A 161 9.76 16.89 -3.92
C TYR A 161 9.61 16.14 -5.24
N LYS A 162 10.56 16.40 -6.14
CA LYS A 162 10.75 15.64 -7.37
C LYS A 162 12.17 15.06 -7.32
N PRO A 163 12.33 13.73 -7.39
CA PRO A 163 13.65 13.12 -7.53
C PRO A 163 14.39 13.64 -8.78
N MET A 164 15.71 13.65 -8.74
CA MET A 164 16.51 14.17 -9.85
C MET A 164 16.27 13.33 -11.12
N VAL A 165 15.71 13.97 -12.14
CA VAL A 165 15.27 13.32 -13.40
C VAL A 165 16.42 12.78 -14.25
N PHE A 166 17.65 13.18 -13.99
CA PHE A 166 18.84 12.73 -14.71
C PHE A 166 19.35 11.36 -14.24
N ILE A 167 18.77 10.80 -13.17
CA ILE A 167 19.11 9.50 -12.59
C ILE A 167 18.09 8.48 -13.13
N PRO A 168 18.47 7.50 -13.95
CA PRO A 168 17.54 6.52 -14.53
C PRO A 168 16.71 5.76 -13.49
N GLU A 169 17.29 5.49 -12.33
CA GLU A 169 16.62 4.80 -11.22
C GLU A 169 15.39 5.57 -10.69
N ASN A 170 15.32 6.88 -10.95
CA ASN A 170 14.22 7.74 -10.52
C ASN A 170 13.08 7.86 -11.55
N GLU A 171 13.18 7.24 -12.72
CA GLU A 171 12.22 7.41 -13.83
C GLU A 171 10.78 7.00 -13.45
N SER A 172 10.65 6.06 -12.51
CA SER A 172 9.35 5.60 -11.99
C SER A 172 8.67 6.57 -11.03
N TYR A 173 9.38 7.58 -10.52
CA TYR A 173 8.82 8.55 -9.57
C TYR A 173 8.20 9.74 -10.29
N GLY A 174 6.98 10.08 -9.88
CA GLY A 174 6.32 11.31 -10.30
C GLY A 174 6.72 12.52 -9.44
N ASP A 175 5.90 13.56 -9.53
CA ASP A 175 5.89 14.66 -8.56
C ASP A 175 5.31 14.21 -7.22
N MET A 176 6.17 14.06 -6.21
CA MET A 176 5.79 13.49 -4.92
C MET A 176 5.46 14.55 -3.88
N VAL A 177 4.57 14.19 -2.96
CA VAL A 177 4.18 14.97 -1.79
C VAL A 177 4.13 14.05 -0.58
N GLU A 178 4.98 14.32 0.41
CA GLU A 178 4.91 13.72 1.74
C GLU A 178 4.05 14.61 2.64
N ILE A 179 3.07 14.01 3.33
CA ILE A 179 2.13 14.69 4.21
C ILE A 179 2.19 14.01 5.58
N SER A 180 2.39 14.80 6.63
CA SER A 180 2.36 14.32 8.02
C SER A 180 1.10 14.82 8.72
N PHE A 181 0.33 13.89 9.28
CA PHE A 181 -0.87 14.19 10.05
C PHE A 181 -0.64 13.96 11.55
N SER A 182 -1.09 14.90 12.38
CA SER A 182 -1.45 14.60 13.76
C SER A 182 -2.96 14.39 13.85
N TYR A 183 -3.46 13.77 14.91
CA TYR A 183 -4.88 13.47 15.07
C TYR A 183 -5.25 13.36 16.54
N LYS A 184 -6.55 13.50 16.85
CA LYS A 184 -7.05 13.30 18.21
C LYS A 184 -7.50 11.88 18.44
N LYS A 185 -8.12 11.23 17.46
CA LYS A 185 -8.55 9.84 17.58
C LYS A 185 -8.14 9.08 16.32
N ILE A 186 -7.70 7.85 16.52
CA ILE A 186 -7.45 6.91 15.44
C ILE A 186 -8.31 5.67 15.67
N THR A 187 -8.95 5.19 14.61
CA THR A 187 -9.73 3.95 14.61
C THR A 187 -9.14 3.01 13.58
N TRP A 188 -8.88 1.77 13.97
CA TRP A 188 -8.41 0.71 13.09
C TRP A 188 -9.48 -0.35 12.96
N ARG A 189 -9.76 -0.76 11.72
CA ARG A 189 -10.77 -1.76 11.44
C ARG A 189 -10.27 -2.75 10.41
N HIS A 190 -10.35 -4.02 10.77
CA HIS A 190 -10.15 -5.13 9.84
C HIS A 190 -11.51 -5.65 9.37
N LEU A 191 -11.80 -5.49 8.09
CA LEU A 191 -13.14 -5.66 7.53
C LEU A 191 -13.57 -7.13 7.50
N ALA A 192 -12.65 -8.04 7.16
CA ALA A 192 -12.96 -9.47 7.06
C ALA A 192 -13.24 -10.12 8.43
N SER A 193 -12.59 -9.67 9.50
CA SER A 193 -12.84 -10.17 10.86
C SER A 193 -13.88 -9.37 11.63
N GLY A 194 -14.23 -8.17 11.15
CA GLY A 194 -15.10 -7.23 11.86
C GLY A 194 -14.49 -6.63 13.13
N ILE A 195 -13.20 -6.85 13.39
CA ILE A 195 -12.52 -6.30 14.57
C ILE A 195 -12.29 -4.81 14.34
N GLU A 196 -12.76 -4.01 15.30
CA GLU A 196 -12.56 -2.58 15.36
C GLU A 196 -11.96 -2.21 16.72
N THR A 197 -10.91 -1.40 16.70
CA THR A 197 -10.28 -0.84 17.89
C THR A 197 -9.98 0.64 17.65
N TYR A 198 -9.90 1.42 18.71
CA TYR A 198 -9.57 2.84 18.61
C TYR A 198 -8.74 3.30 19.80
N ASP A 199 -8.03 4.41 19.61
CA ASP A 199 -7.43 5.17 20.71
C ASP A 199 -7.78 6.65 20.55
N ASP A 200 -8.07 7.30 21.68
CA ASP A 200 -8.35 8.74 21.77
C ASP A 200 -7.14 9.41 22.43
N TRP A 201 -6.30 10.00 21.60
CA TRP A 201 -5.17 10.83 21.99
C TRP A 201 -5.66 12.20 22.46
N ARG A 202 -6.19 12.21 23.69
CA ARG A 202 -6.38 13.43 24.48
C ARG A 202 -5.17 13.65 25.38
N TYR A 203 -4.75 14.91 25.42
CA TYR A 203 -3.81 15.47 26.40
C TYR A 203 -4.46 15.51 27.79
#